data_AF-A0AAE1MNR5-F1
#
_entry.id   AF-A0AAE1MNR5-F1
#
_cell.length_a   1.000
_cell.length_b   1.000
_cell.length_c   1.000
_cell.angle_alpha   90.00
_cell.angle_beta   90.00
_cell.angle_gamma   90.00
#
_symmetry.space_group_name_H-M   'P 1'
#
loop_
_entity.id
_entity.type
_entity.pdbx_description
1 polymer ?
#
loop_
_entity_poly.entity_id
_entity_poly.type
_entity_poly.pdbx_seq_one_letter_code
_entity_poly.pdbx_strand_id
1 'polypeptide(L)'
;MTNDDLGEEEPKRNTRQRTSTFFGPNFLTYLLDNDSRTYGEAMGSLEAPFWEKTINGEVESILSNHTWKLVDFPPGNKPLRTKWIFKKKMKAGVTIEKYKARLVVKGYRQREGLDYFDTYSPVTKIISIRMLIALAALNGLEESFLNGELEEEIYLEQPEGFVVSGQK
;
A
#
# COMPACT_ATOMS: atom_id res chain seq x y z
N MET A 1 -12.99 54.82 28.41
CA MET A 1 -13.95 53.72 28.13
C MET A 1 -14.00 53.55 26.62
N THR A 2 -13.18 52.65 26.11
CA THR A 2 -13.20 52.18 24.72
C THR A 2 -13.30 50.67 24.83
N ASN A 3 -14.49 50.15 24.50
CA ASN A 3 -14.74 48.72 24.46
C ASN A 3 -14.09 48.20 23.16
N ASP A 4 -13.04 47.41 23.29
CA ASP A 4 -12.52 46.58 22.21
C ASP A 4 -13.51 45.45 21.96
N ASP A 5 -14.20 45.54 20.83
CA ASP A 5 -15.16 44.55 20.34
C ASP A 5 -14.38 43.38 19.74
N LEU A 6 -14.05 42.39 20.57
CA LEU A 6 -13.50 41.11 20.14
C LEU A 6 -14.61 40.29 19.48
N GLY A 7 -14.76 40.45 18.17
CA GLY A 7 -15.59 39.58 17.35
C GLY A 7 -15.08 38.14 17.43
N GLU A 8 -15.77 37.28 18.18
CA GLU A 8 -15.59 35.83 18.13
C GLU A 8 -16.03 35.33 16.74
N GLU A 9 -15.07 35.03 15.86
CA GLU A 9 -15.36 34.29 14.63
C GLU A 9 -15.73 32.84 14.99
N GLU A 10 -17.03 32.53 14.99
CA GLU A 10 -17.50 31.16 15.12
C GLU A 10 -16.98 30.30 13.93
N PRO A 11 -16.54 29.05 14.20
CA PRO A 11 -16.05 28.17 13.14
C PRO A 11 -17.20 27.79 12.19
N LYS A 12 -17.09 28.20 10.93
CA LYS A 12 -18.04 27.85 9.85
C LYS A 12 -18.21 26.33 9.76
N ARG A 13 -19.32 25.81 10.32
CA ARG A 13 -19.71 24.41 10.14
C ARG A 13 -20.06 24.18 8.67
N ASN A 14 -19.42 23.17 8.09
CA ASN A 14 -19.59 22.75 6.71
C ASN A 14 -21.03 22.27 6.46
N THR A 15 -21.79 22.98 5.62
CA THR A 15 -23.18 22.67 5.21
C THR A 15 -23.28 21.58 4.13
N ARG A 16 -22.24 20.77 3.91
CA ARG A 16 -22.33 19.66 2.96
C ARG A 16 -23.23 18.57 3.55
N GLN A 17 -24.39 18.35 2.93
CA GLN A 17 -25.15 17.12 3.15
C GLN A 17 -24.23 15.93 2.91
N ARG A 18 -24.10 15.06 3.91
CA ARG A 18 -23.34 13.82 3.79
C ARG A 18 -24.07 12.91 2.81
N THR A 19 -23.61 12.89 1.57
CA THR A 19 -24.08 11.93 0.57
C THR A 19 -23.74 10.52 1.06
N SER A 20 -24.72 9.63 1.06
CA SER A 20 -24.55 8.22 1.39
C SER A 20 -23.41 7.62 0.56
N THR A 21 -22.38 7.07 1.21
CA THR A 21 -21.30 6.32 0.57
C THR A 21 -21.75 4.89 0.28
N PHE A 22 -22.94 4.71 -0.31
CA PHE A 22 -23.38 3.39 -0.74
C PHE A 22 -22.84 3.13 -2.15
N PHE A 23 -21.61 2.63 -2.22
CA PHE A 23 -20.92 2.20 -3.45
C PHE A 23 -21.50 0.89 -4.05
N GLY A 24 -22.75 0.57 -3.72
CA GLY A 24 -23.45 -0.64 -4.17
C GLY A 24 -23.14 -1.91 -3.37
N PRO A 25 -23.79 -3.03 -3.73
CA PRO A 25 -23.66 -4.32 -3.03
C PRO A 25 -22.21 -4.85 -3.00
N ASN A 26 -21.44 -4.58 -4.05
CA ASN A 26 -20.05 -5.02 -4.18
C ASN A 26 -19.13 -4.42 -3.11
N PHE A 27 -19.43 -3.23 -2.60
CA PHE A 27 -18.64 -2.60 -1.53
C PHE A 27 -18.85 -3.31 -0.18
N LEU A 28 -20.07 -3.80 0.09
CA LEU A 28 -20.34 -4.62 1.27
C LEU A 28 -19.65 -5.99 1.17
N THR A 29 -19.60 -6.60 -0.01
CA THR A 29 -18.84 -7.85 -0.23
C THR A 29 -17.35 -7.65 0.05
N TYR A 30 -16.77 -6.50 -0.35
CA TYR A 30 -15.37 -6.16 -0.09
C TYR A 30 -15.05 -5.99 1.41
N LEU A 31 -16.04 -5.62 2.24
CA LEU A 31 -15.94 -5.44 3.69
C LEU A 31 -16.16 -6.73 4.49
N LEU A 32 -16.86 -7.71 3.93
CA LEU A 32 -17.14 -9.01 4.55
C LEU A 32 -16.03 -10.06 4.33
N ASP A 33 -14.96 -9.71 3.61
CA ASP A 33 -13.87 -10.64 3.29
C ASP A 33 -13.19 -11.18 4.56
N ASN A 34 -13.42 -12.47 4.83
CA ASN A 34 -12.59 -13.32 5.69
C ASN A 34 -11.33 -13.75 4.93
N ASP A 35 -10.62 -12.81 4.32
CA ASP A 35 -9.35 -13.10 3.65
C ASP A 35 -8.29 -13.44 4.70
N SER A 36 -7.45 -14.43 4.39
CA SER A 36 -6.34 -14.84 5.25
C SER A 36 -5.47 -13.63 5.57
N ARG A 37 -5.29 -13.32 6.85
CA ARG A 37 -4.58 -12.10 7.29
C ARG A 37 -3.09 -12.32 7.38
N THR A 38 -2.66 -13.58 7.31
CA THR A 38 -1.29 -14.04 7.49
C THR A 38 -0.94 -15.13 6.47
N TYR A 39 0.36 -15.30 6.22
CA TYR A 39 0.86 -16.35 5.33
C TYR A 39 0.52 -17.75 5.86
N GLY A 40 0.70 -17.98 7.17
CA GLY A 40 0.35 -19.25 7.81
C GLY A 40 -1.12 -19.64 7.64
N GLU A 41 -2.05 -18.69 7.82
CA GLU A 41 -3.48 -18.93 7.56
C GLU A 41 -3.77 -19.21 6.08
N ALA A 42 -3.10 -18.50 5.16
CA ALA A 42 -3.29 -18.71 3.72
C ALA A 42 -2.80 -20.10 3.29
N MET A 43 -1.62 -20.51 3.75
CA MET A 43 -1.02 -21.80 3.43
C MET A 43 -1.66 -22.97 4.18
N GLY A 44 -2.28 -22.73 5.34
CA GLY A 44 -3.06 -23.73 6.07
C GLY A 44 -4.49 -23.93 5.56
N SER A 45 -4.93 -23.13 4.58
CA SER A 45 -6.28 -23.20 4.02
C SER A 45 -6.38 -24.22 2.88
N LEU A 46 -7.61 -24.65 2.57
CA LEU A 46 -7.89 -25.47 1.38
C LEU A 46 -7.55 -24.76 0.06
N GLU A 47 -7.38 -23.43 0.10
CA GLU A 47 -7.07 -22.60 -1.06
C GLU A 47 -5.56 -22.32 -1.19
N ALA A 48 -4.72 -22.93 -0.36
CA ALA A 48 -3.27 -22.76 -0.36
C ALA A 48 -2.64 -22.85 -1.76
N PRO A 49 -3.02 -23.78 -2.67
CA PRO A 49 -2.43 -23.84 -4.00
C PRO A 49 -2.67 -22.58 -4.84
N PHE A 50 -3.82 -21.91 -4.67
CA PHE A 50 -4.12 -20.67 -5.38
C PHE A 50 -3.29 -19.51 -4.82
N TRP A 51 -3.13 -19.46 -3.50
CA TRP A 51 -2.31 -18.46 -2.83
C TRP A 51 -0.83 -18.63 -3.19
N GLU A 52 -0.30 -19.84 -3.12
CA GLU A 52 1.09 -20.16 -3.48
C GLU A 52 1.41 -19.72 -4.91
N LYS A 53 0.53 -20.04 -5.87
CA LYS A 53 0.69 -19.59 -7.26
C LYS A 53 0.79 -18.08 -7.37
N THR A 54 -0.04 -17.33 -6.63
CA THR A 54 -0.02 -15.86 -6.65
C THR A 54 1.20 -15.27 -5.95
N ILE A 55 1.69 -15.92 -4.90
CA ILE A 55 2.90 -15.51 -4.19
C ILE A 55 4.12 -15.70 -5.10
N ASN A 56 4.25 -16.87 -5.73
CA ASN A 56 5.34 -17.16 -6.66
C ASN A 56 5.39 -16.13 -7.80
N GLY A 57 4.22 -15.80 -8.39
CA GLY A 57 4.16 -14.80 -9.45
C GLY A 57 4.53 -13.37 -9.00
N GLU A 58 4.20 -12.99 -7.75
CA GLU A 58 4.63 -11.70 -7.21
C GLU A 58 6.15 -11.66 -7.00
N VAL A 59 6.75 -12.72 -6.42
CA VAL A 59 8.20 -12.79 -6.21
C VAL A 59 8.94 -12.80 -7.54
N GLU A 60 8.47 -13.56 -8.52
CA GLU A 60 9.05 -13.60 -9.87
C GLU A 60 8.99 -12.22 -10.54
N SER A 61 7.84 -11.52 -10.43
CA SER A 61 7.69 -10.15 -10.92
C SER A 61 8.72 -9.21 -10.29
N ILE A 62 8.89 -9.26 -8.97
CA ILE A 62 9.89 -8.45 -8.24
C ILE A 62 11.31 -8.74 -8.72
N LEU A 63 11.69 -10.01 -8.87
CA LEU A 63 13.01 -10.40 -9.35
C LEU A 63 13.24 -9.99 -10.80
N SER A 64 12.21 -10.09 -11.65
CA SER A 64 12.26 -9.69 -13.06
C SER A 64 12.45 -8.19 -13.26
N ASN A 65 12.00 -7.37 -12.30
CA ASN A 65 12.19 -5.93 -12.31
C ASN A 65 13.62 -5.50 -11.96
N HIS A 66 14.51 -6.45 -11.60
CA HIS A 66 15.90 -6.18 -11.21
C HIS A 66 16.06 -5.17 -10.07
N THR A 67 15.03 -4.98 -9.25
CA THR A 67 15.03 -4.04 -8.12
C THR A 67 15.54 -4.67 -6.82
N TRP A 68 15.63 -6.00 -6.75
CA TRP A 68 15.97 -6.74 -5.53
C TRP A 68 17.22 -7.59 -5.74
N LYS A 69 18.14 -7.55 -4.76
CA LYS A 69 19.33 -8.40 -4.70
C LYS A 69 19.40 -9.06 -3.33
N LEU A 70 19.50 -10.39 -3.31
CA LEU A 70 19.77 -11.11 -2.07
C LEU A 70 21.23 -10.83 -1.65
N VAL A 71 21.41 -10.38 -0.42
CA VAL A 71 22.71 -10.00 0.15
C VAL A 71 22.82 -10.52 1.57
N ASP A 72 24.05 -10.77 2.02
CA ASP A 72 24.34 -11.01 3.43
C ASP A 72 24.03 -9.76 4.23
N PHE A 73 23.40 -9.96 5.39
CA PHE A 73 22.94 -8.85 6.19
C PHE A 73 24.13 -8.13 6.86
N PRO A 74 24.40 -6.84 6.52
CA PRO A 74 25.56 -6.16 7.04
C PRO A 74 25.40 -5.87 8.54
N PRO A 75 26.47 -6.01 9.34
CA PRO A 75 26.43 -5.74 10.76
C PRO A 75 26.13 -4.25 11.02
N GLY A 76 25.20 -3.98 11.94
CA GLY A 76 24.84 -2.62 12.36
C GLY A 76 23.57 -2.05 11.73
N ASN A 77 23.06 -2.66 10.64
CA ASN A 77 21.81 -2.23 10.04
C ASN A 77 20.61 -2.89 10.74
N LYS A 78 19.38 -2.46 10.43
CA LYS A 78 18.15 -3.15 10.83
C LYS A 78 17.32 -3.37 9.57
N PRO A 79 17.01 -4.60 9.14
CA PRO A 79 16.26 -4.82 7.91
C PRO A 79 14.79 -4.52 8.14
N LEU A 80 14.12 -3.85 7.22
CA LEU A 80 12.68 -3.63 7.28
C LEU A 80 11.93 -4.96 7.21
N ARG A 81 10.95 -5.13 8.09
CA ARG A 81 10.14 -6.35 8.11
C ARG A 81 9.16 -6.33 6.95
N THR A 82 8.82 -7.47 6.40
CA THR A 82 7.82 -7.60 5.33
C THR A 82 6.57 -8.32 5.81
N LYS A 83 5.47 -8.21 5.04
CA LYS A 83 4.21 -8.92 5.27
C LYS A 83 3.52 -9.20 3.93
N TRP A 84 2.90 -10.37 3.83
CA TRP A 84 1.97 -10.70 2.75
C TRP A 84 0.57 -10.12 3.00
N ILE A 85 0.00 -9.49 1.98
CA ILE A 85 -1.40 -9.08 1.92
C ILE A 85 -2.12 -9.97 0.90
N PHE A 86 -3.12 -10.70 1.38
CA PHE A 86 -3.96 -11.55 0.56
C PHE A 86 -5.31 -10.87 0.31
N LYS A 87 -5.79 -10.98 -0.92
CA LYS A 87 -7.08 -10.43 -1.34
C LYS A 87 -7.74 -11.32 -2.37
N LYS A 88 -9.00 -11.70 -2.16
CA LYS A 88 -9.82 -12.30 -3.21
C LYS A 88 -10.53 -11.21 -3.98
N LYS A 89 -10.49 -11.28 -5.31
CA LYS A 89 -11.32 -10.46 -6.19
C LYS A 89 -12.55 -11.25 -6.55
N MET A 90 -13.72 -10.69 -6.23
CA MET A 90 -15.02 -11.29 -6.54
C MET A 90 -15.62 -10.65 -7.78
N LYS A 91 -16.25 -11.47 -8.62
CA LYS A 91 -17.12 -11.00 -9.72
C LYS A 91 -18.50 -10.63 -9.17
N ALA A 92 -19.25 -9.81 -9.91
CA ALA A 92 -20.66 -9.57 -9.64
C ALA A 92 -21.40 -10.91 -9.58
N GLY A 93 -21.83 -11.34 -8.38
CA GLY A 93 -22.39 -12.67 -8.14
C GLY A 93 -21.65 -13.56 -7.13
N VAL A 94 -20.68 -13.02 -6.37
CA VAL A 94 -20.00 -13.73 -5.25
C VAL A 94 -19.12 -14.91 -5.72
N THR A 95 -18.77 -14.95 -7.00
CA THR A 95 -17.78 -15.93 -7.52
C THR A 95 -16.39 -15.34 -7.49
N ILE A 96 -15.41 -16.12 -7.03
CA ILE A 96 -14.01 -15.70 -7.01
C ILE A 96 -13.50 -15.59 -8.46
N GLU A 97 -13.09 -14.39 -8.84
CA GLU A 97 -12.48 -14.08 -10.14
C GLU A 97 -10.97 -14.29 -10.10
N LYS A 98 -10.30 -13.83 -9.04
CA LYS A 98 -8.83 -13.86 -8.95
C LYS A 98 -8.34 -13.80 -7.51
N TYR A 99 -7.32 -14.58 -7.21
CA TYR A 99 -6.52 -14.45 -5.99
C TYR A 99 -5.42 -13.41 -6.22
N LYS A 100 -5.15 -12.59 -5.21
CA LYS A 100 -4.07 -11.60 -5.25
C LYS A 100 -3.27 -11.63 -3.96
N ALA A 101 -1.99 -11.95 -4.06
CA ALA A 101 -1.00 -11.75 -3.02
C ALA A 101 -0.17 -10.50 -3.36
N ARG A 102 0.21 -9.71 -2.35
CA ARG A 102 1.16 -8.62 -2.48
C ARG A 102 2.14 -8.64 -1.34
N LEU A 103 3.41 -8.39 -1.63
CA LEU A 103 4.43 -8.21 -0.62
C LEU A 103 4.52 -6.74 -0.22
N VAL A 104 4.41 -6.46 1.07
CA VAL A 104 4.43 -5.09 1.59
C VAL A 104 5.43 -4.96 2.72
N VAL A 105 6.14 -3.84 2.74
CA VAL A 105 7.06 -3.48 3.81
C VAL A 105 6.29 -2.93 5.01
N LYS A 106 6.64 -3.40 6.20
CA LYS A 106 6.12 -2.90 7.47
C LYS A 106 6.79 -1.56 7.80
N GLY A 107 6.17 -0.46 7.37
CA GLY A 107 6.71 0.91 7.47
C GLY A 107 6.64 1.60 8.83
N TYR A 108 6.32 0.91 9.93
CA TYR A 108 6.11 1.52 11.25
C TYR A 108 7.41 1.90 12.00
N ARG A 109 8.45 2.33 11.28
CA ARG A 109 9.75 2.72 11.87
C ARG A 109 9.93 4.21 12.08
N GLN A 110 8.95 5.03 11.73
CA GLN A 110 8.97 6.46 11.99
C GLN A 110 9.22 6.69 13.49
N ARG A 111 10.25 7.47 13.79
CA ARG A 111 10.55 7.90 15.16
C ARG A 111 9.92 9.26 15.36
N GLU A 112 9.12 9.38 16.42
CA GLU A 112 8.57 10.66 16.86
C GLU A 112 9.73 11.65 17.08
N GLY A 113 9.63 12.84 16.48
CA GLY A 113 10.65 13.89 16.58
C GLY A 113 11.85 13.79 15.62
N LEU A 114 11.94 12.76 14.78
CA LEU A 114 12.92 12.69 13.68
C LEU A 114 12.20 12.79 12.32
N ASP A 115 11.48 11.75 11.92
CA ASP A 115 10.83 11.67 10.59
C ASP A 115 9.32 11.87 10.63
N TYR A 116 8.76 12.05 11.84
CA TYR A 116 7.30 12.09 12.03
C TYR A 116 6.67 13.39 11.50
N PHE A 117 7.42 14.50 11.50
CA PHE A 117 6.94 15.82 11.08
C PHE A 117 7.48 16.29 9.72
N ASP A 118 8.36 15.52 9.08
CA ASP A 118 8.86 15.80 7.72
C ASP A 118 7.82 15.47 6.63
N THR A 119 6.53 15.40 7.00
CA THR A 119 5.43 15.26 6.06
C THR A 119 5.07 16.62 5.46
N TYR A 120 5.95 17.17 4.65
CA TYR A 120 5.56 18.22 3.71
C TYR A 120 4.84 17.54 2.53
N SER A 121 3.55 17.26 2.70
CA SER A 121 2.70 17.02 1.54
C SER A 121 2.36 18.38 0.94
N PRO A 122 2.91 18.78 -0.23
CA PRO A 122 2.36 19.92 -0.93
C PRO A 122 0.90 19.61 -1.23
N VAL A 123 -0.02 20.45 -0.73
CA VAL A 123 -1.44 20.31 -1.05
C VAL A 123 -1.64 20.85 -2.47
N THR A 124 -1.32 20.02 -3.46
CA THR A 124 -1.53 20.34 -4.87
C THR A 124 -3.03 20.40 -5.16
N LYS A 125 -3.46 21.42 -5.91
CA LYS A 125 -4.86 21.54 -6.32
C LYS A 125 -5.26 20.33 -7.18
N ILE A 126 -6.44 19.78 -6.92
CA ILE A 126 -6.98 18.63 -7.66
C ILE A 126 -7.02 18.84 -9.18
N ILE A 127 -7.16 20.10 -9.62
CA ILE A 127 -7.16 20.49 -11.04
C ILE A 127 -5.80 20.16 -11.67
N SER A 128 -4.69 20.50 -11.00
CA SER A 128 -3.34 20.21 -11.49
C SER A 128 -3.08 18.71 -11.58
N ILE A 129 -3.54 17.93 -10.59
CA ILE A 129 -3.46 16.47 -10.62
C ILE A 129 -4.23 15.90 -11.82
N ARG A 130 -5.45 16.38 -12.07
CA ARG A 130 -6.25 15.94 -13.22
C ARG A 130 -5.62 16.29 -14.56
N MET A 131 -5.03 17.49 -14.68
CA MET A 131 -4.30 17.87 -15.90
C MET A 131 -3.09 16.97 -16.14
N LEU A 132 -2.32 16.67 -15.09
CA LEU A 132 -1.17 15.77 -15.19
C LEU A 132 -1.59 14.36 -15.62
N ILE A 133 -2.66 13.80 -15.03
CA ILE A 133 -3.20 12.49 -15.41
C ILE A 133 -3.70 12.49 -16.85
N ALA A 134 -4.39 13.55 -17.29
CA ALA A 134 -4.86 13.67 -18.66
C ALA A 134 -3.69 13.71 -19.65
N LEU A 135 -2.62 14.43 -19.33
CA LEU A 135 -1.39 14.46 -20.13
C LEU A 135 -0.69 13.10 -20.14
N ALA A 136 -0.60 12.41 -18.99
CA ALA A 136 0.00 11.08 -18.91
C ALA A 136 -0.76 10.06 -19.77
N ALA A 137 -2.10 10.09 -19.71
CA ALA A 137 -2.96 9.23 -20.52
C ALA A 137 -2.79 9.49 -22.03
N LEU A 138 -2.64 10.76 -22.44
CA LEU A 138 -2.37 11.11 -23.84
C LEU A 138 -0.99 10.63 -24.31
N ASN A 139 -0.01 10.61 -23.41
CA ASN A 139 1.37 10.18 -23.72
C ASN A 139 1.60 8.68 -23.47
N GLY A 140 0.58 7.89 -23.13
CA GLY A 140 0.71 6.46 -22.86
C GLY A 140 1.57 6.13 -21.63
N LEU A 141 1.73 7.07 -20.69
CA LEU A 141 2.49 6.90 -19.46
C LEU A 141 1.59 6.24 -18.41
N GLU A 142 1.32 4.95 -18.57
CA GLU A 142 0.42 4.22 -17.66
C GLU A 142 1.14 3.73 -16.38
N GLU A 143 2.46 3.52 -16.41
CA GLU A 143 3.19 2.84 -15.33
C GLU A 143 4.54 3.47 -14.93
N SER A 144 4.98 4.55 -15.57
CA SER A 144 6.35 5.08 -15.41
C SER A 144 6.61 5.88 -14.12
N PHE A 145 5.65 5.99 -13.20
CA PHE A 145 5.78 6.82 -11.99
C PHE A 145 6.34 6.08 -10.77
N LEU A 146 6.42 4.74 -10.78
CA LEU A 146 6.69 3.96 -9.56
C LEU A 146 8.13 3.46 -9.39
N ASN A 147 9.00 3.65 -10.39
CA ASN A 147 10.37 3.12 -10.36
C ASN A 147 11.40 4.27 -10.32
N GLY A 148 11.28 5.16 -9.33
CA GLY A 148 12.33 6.14 -9.06
C GLY A 148 13.58 5.47 -8.50
N GLU A 149 14.76 5.97 -8.88
CA GLU A 149 15.99 5.59 -8.20
C GLU A 149 15.93 6.05 -6.75
N LEU A 150 16.33 5.17 -5.83
CA LEU A 150 16.36 5.46 -4.40
C LEU A 150 17.81 5.81 -4.01
N GLU A 151 18.02 6.98 -3.41
CA GLU A 151 19.33 7.39 -2.91
C GLU A 151 19.78 6.57 -1.69
N GLU A 152 18.81 6.05 -0.93
CA GLU A 152 19.04 5.30 0.30
C GLU A 152 19.13 3.79 0.06
N GLU A 153 20.05 3.12 0.74
CA GLU A 153 20.14 1.67 0.72
C GLU A 153 19.18 1.06 1.76
N ILE A 154 18.12 0.40 1.28
CA ILE A 154 17.12 -0.25 2.13
C ILE A 154 17.30 -1.76 2.13
N TYR A 155 17.39 -2.33 3.34
CA TYR A 155 17.45 -3.76 3.56
C TYR A 155 16.08 -4.29 3.97
N LEU A 156 15.67 -5.45 3.44
CA LEU A 156 14.41 -6.12 3.75
C LEU A 156 14.67 -7.50 4.35
N GLU A 157 13.84 -7.90 5.33
CA GLU A 157 13.79 -9.29 5.78
C GLU A 157 13.20 -10.16 4.65
N GLN A 158 13.80 -11.34 4.44
CA GLN A 158 13.27 -12.32 3.48
C GLN A 158 11.80 -12.63 3.83
N PRO A 159 10.90 -12.62 2.84
CA PRO A 159 9.49 -12.86 3.10
C PRO A 159 9.23 -14.31 3.53
N GLU A 160 8.20 -14.49 4.36
CA GLU A 160 7.73 -15.81 4.77
C GLU A 160 7.46 -16.69 3.53
N GLY A 161 7.97 -17.93 3.55
CA GLY A 161 7.88 -18.87 2.43
C GLY A 161 9.08 -18.84 1.46
N PHE A 162 9.93 -17.82 1.52
CA PHE A 162 11.09 -17.65 0.61
C PHE A 162 12.37 -17.39 1.39
N VAL A 163 12.58 -18.15 2.47
CA VAL A 163 13.82 -18.07 3.24
C VAL A 163 14.85 -18.99 2.61
N VAL A 164 15.78 -18.40 1.86
CA VAL A 164 16.96 -19.12 1.37
C VAL A 164 17.94 -19.26 2.52
N SER A 165 18.25 -20.51 2.86
CA SER A 165 19.21 -20.85 3.92
C SER A 165 20.63 -20.68 3.38
N GLY A 166 21.29 -19.58 3.76
CA GLY A 166 22.72 -19.39 3.55
C GLY A 166 23.09 -18.60 2.31
N GLN A 167 23.50 -17.35 2.51
CA GLN A 167 24.92 -17.04 2.41
C GLN A 167 25.37 -16.63 3.83
N LYS A 168 26.57 -17.04 4.21
CA LYS A 168 27.13 -16.89 5.55
C LYS A 168 28.58 -16.51 5.39
#